data_AF-A0A364JVE6-F1
#
_entry.id   AF-A0A364JVE6-F1
#
_cell.length_a   1.000
_cell.length_b   1.000
_cell.length_c   1.000
_cell.angle_alpha   90.00
_cell.angle_beta   90.00
_cell.angle_gamma   90.00
#
_symmetry.space_group_name_H-M   'P 1'
#
loop_
_entity.id
_entity.type
_entity.pdbx_description
1 polymer ?
#
loop_
_entity_poly.entity_id
_entity_poly.type
_entity_poly.pdbx_seq_one_letter_code
_entity_poly.pdbx_strand_id
1 'polypeptide(L)'
;MTNAHALCAEFDIEIIDATKYPLPGQTRALGTINRLIAKYGDGHVRIVLSTLAETAGKQGLIDEYSLWAVSDLVHACSEWIEADMSGWLEAWDHIPMGFAMWECRQLSGFVKQRESLAGMLYLMLSMYRDGQRSNKLPSYKSLMRAYEAEKARHRATSKEIEGLAA
;
A
#
# COMPACT_ATOMS: atom_id res chain seq x y z
N MET A 1 26.96 -4.65 5.36
CA MET A 1 25.52 -4.97 5.34
C MET A 1 24.75 -3.70 5.62
N THR A 2 23.84 -3.32 4.72
CA THR A 2 22.91 -2.20 4.91
C THR A 2 22.01 -2.50 6.11
N ASN A 3 21.84 -1.53 7.01
CA ASN A 3 21.00 -1.68 8.22
C ASN A 3 19.90 -0.60 8.25
N ALA A 4 18.95 -0.72 9.18
CA ALA A 4 17.83 0.22 9.28
C ALA A 4 18.26 1.70 9.42
N HIS A 5 19.36 2.00 10.13
CA HIS A 5 19.83 3.38 10.29
C HIS A 5 20.29 3.99 8.98
N ALA A 6 21.07 3.22 8.20
CA ALA A 6 21.56 3.66 6.90
C ALA A 6 20.40 3.94 5.93
N LEU A 7 19.40 3.06 5.88
CA LEU A 7 18.24 3.26 5.00
C LEU A 7 17.32 4.40 5.48
N CYS A 8 17.11 4.57 6.78
CA CYS A 8 16.32 5.71 7.26
C CYS A 8 17.00 7.05 6.91
N ALA A 9 18.32 7.13 7.05
CA ALA A 9 19.09 8.31 6.67
C ALA A 9 19.05 8.58 5.14
N GLU A 10 18.97 7.53 4.32
CA GLU A 10 18.86 7.63 2.86
C GLU A 10 17.57 8.37 2.41
N PHE A 11 16.48 8.23 3.16
CA PHE A 11 15.16 8.80 2.85
C PHE A 11 14.72 9.91 3.81
N ASP A 12 15.65 10.54 4.53
CA ASP A 12 15.38 11.61 5.51
C ASP A 12 14.33 11.22 6.58
N ILE A 13 14.31 9.94 6.98
CA ILE A 13 13.42 9.43 8.03
C ILE A 13 14.10 9.62 9.40
N GLU A 14 13.51 10.43 10.26
CA GLU A 14 14.01 10.67 11.60
C GLU A 14 13.75 9.46 12.50
N ILE A 15 14.80 8.95 13.13
CA ILE A 15 14.70 7.88 14.12
C ILE A 15 14.46 8.52 15.48
N ILE A 16 13.31 8.20 16.10
CA ILE A 16 12.94 8.70 17.42
C ILE A 16 13.01 7.59 18.48
N ASP A 17 13.01 8.02 19.74
CA ASP A 17 12.98 7.12 20.89
C ASP A 17 11.72 6.24 20.91
N ALA A 18 11.86 5.01 21.41
CA ALA A 18 10.79 4.02 21.45
C ALA A 18 9.56 4.47 22.27
N THR A 19 9.73 5.35 23.25
CA THR A 19 8.65 5.86 24.10
C THR A 19 7.86 7.02 23.48
N LYS A 20 8.43 7.66 22.44
CA LYS A 20 7.81 8.81 21.78
C LYS A 20 6.80 8.36 20.72
N TYR A 21 5.77 9.18 20.54
CA TYR A 21 4.83 8.99 19.44
C TYR A 21 5.44 9.53 18.14
N PRO A 22 5.53 8.72 17.07
CA PRO A 22 6.07 9.17 15.79
C PRO A 22 5.14 10.18 15.13
N LEU A 23 5.75 11.22 14.58
CA LEU A 23 5.13 12.09 13.59
C LEU A 23 5.43 11.58 12.18
N PRO A 24 4.76 12.12 11.15
CA PRO A 24 5.11 11.81 9.77
C PRO A 24 6.58 12.10 9.45
N GLY A 25 7.22 11.21 8.70
CA GLY A 25 8.67 11.26 8.46
C GLY A 25 9.52 10.76 9.64
N GLN A 26 8.90 10.29 10.73
CA GLN A 26 9.60 9.71 11.87
C GLN A 26 9.27 8.23 12.02
N THR A 27 10.23 7.47 12.55
CA THR A 27 10.02 6.06 12.91
C THR A 27 10.72 5.68 14.21
N ARG A 28 10.15 4.71 14.91
CA ARG A 28 10.80 3.94 15.98
C ARG A 28 10.89 2.45 15.62
N ALA A 29 10.42 2.05 14.45
CA ALA A 29 10.21 0.66 14.06
C ALA A 29 11.47 0.02 13.45
N LEU A 30 12.65 0.32 13.98
CA LEU A 30 13.94 -0.16 13.44
C LEU A 30 14.03 -1.69 13.41
N GLY A 31 13.47 -2.35 14.43
CA GLY A 31 13.39 -3.81 14.46
C GLY A 31 12.61 -4.38 13.28
N THR A 32 11.51 -3.72 12.88
CA THR A 32 10.72 -4.11 11.71
C THR A 32 11.49 -3.91 10.42
N ILE A 33 12.16 -2.77 10.26
CA ILE A 33 13.00 -2.50 9.08
C ILE A 33 14.11 -3.56 8.95
N ASN A 34 14.81 -3.86 10.04
CA ASN A 34 15.85 -4.91 10.03
C ASN A 34 15.28 -6.29 9.68
N ARG A 35 14.07 -6.64 10.15
CA ARG A 35 13.39 -7.89 9.77
C ARG A 35 13.05 -7.91 8.27
N LEU A 36 12.61 -6.79 7.71
CA LEU A 36 12.36 -6.68 6.28
C LEU A 36 13.66 -6.82 5.46
N ILE A 37 14.75 -6.17 5.88
CA ILE A 37 16.06 -6.30 5.23
C ILE A 37 16.50 -7.77 5.24
N ALA A 38 16.39 -8.44 6.39
CA ALA A 38 16.78 -9.84 6.51
C ALA A 38 15.91 -10.78 5.64
N LYS A 39 14.63 -10.43 5.42
CA LYS A 39 13.68 -11.26 4.68
C LYS A 39 13.72 -11.04 3.17
N TYR A 40 13.83 -9.80 2.72
CA TYR A 40 13.65 -9.42 1.31
C TYR A 40 14.86 -8.69 0.69
N GLY A 41 15.89 -8.38 1.48
CA GLY A 41 17.04 -7.60 1.03
C GLY A 41 16.80 -6.09 1.08
N ASP A 42 17.87 -5.32 0.96
CA ASP A 42 17.84 -3.86 1.09
C ASP A 42 17.19 -3.15 -0.11
N GLY A 43 17.32 -3.71 -1.33
CA GLY A 43 16.63 -3.19 -2.52
C GLY A 43 15.12 -3.13 -2.35
N HIS A 44 14.50 -4.20 -1.83
CA HIS A 44 13.06 -4.21 -1.51
C HIS A 44 12.70 -3.14 -0.47
N VAL A 45 13.51 -3.03 0.59
CA VAL A 45 13.25 -2.08 1.67
C VAL A 45 13.40 -0.64 1.22
N ARG A 46 14.31 -0.34 0.27
CA ARG A 46 14.41 0.98 -0.35
C ARG A 46 13.11 1.40 -1.01
N ILE A 47 12.46 0.51 -1.78
CA ILE A 47 11.17 0.81 -2.42
C ILE A 47 10.08 1.03 -1.35
N VAL A 48 10.07 0.21 -0.29
CA VAL A 48 9.12 0.39 0.82
C VAL A 48 9.29 1.73 1.51
N LEU A 49 10.53 2.12 1.84
CA LEU A 49 10.81 3.38 2.52
C LEU A 49 10.63 4.58 1.61
N SER A 50 11.01 4.52 0.33
CA SER A 50 10.74 5.59 -0.63
C SER A 50 9.24 5.81 -0.79
N THR A 51 8.45 4.73 -0.91
CA THR A 51 6.97 4.82 -0.96
C THR A 51 6.40 5.52 0.28
N LEU A 52 6.95 5.25 1.46
CA LEU A 52 6.48 5.85 2.71
C LEU A 52 7.00 7.27 2.96
N ALA A 53 8.18 7.62 2.45
CA ALA A 53 8.86 8.89 2.71
C ALA A 53 8.58 9.96 1.65
N GLU A 54 8.53 9.57 0.38
CA GLU A 54 8.44 10.49 -0.77
C GLU A 54 7.01 10.90 -1.10
N THR A 55 6.00 10.14 -0.64
CA THR A 55 4.64 10.37 -1.09
C THR A 55 4.03 11.62 -0.45
N ALA A 56 3.47 12.48 -1.29
CA ALA A 56 3.01 13.85 -1.06
C ALA A 56 1.78 13.90 -0.16
N GLY A 57 1.97 13.51 1.10
CA GLY A 57 0.88 13.37 2.04
C GLY A 57 1.36 12.76 3.34
N LYS A 58 2.53 13.18 3.83
CA LYS A 58 3.16 12.89 5.14
C LYS A 58 2.14 12.85 6.29
N GLN A 59 1.29 11.84 6.34
CA GLN A 59 0.18 11.65 7.26
C GLN A 59 0.13 10.19 7.73
N GLY A 60 0.66 9.25 6.91
CA GLY A 60 0.92 7.89 7.34
C GLY A 60 2.10 7.85 8.32
N LEU A 61 1.96 7.08 9.39
CA LEU A 61 3.05 6.82 10.32
C LEU A 61 3.92 5.70 9.77
N ILE A 62 5.24 5.81 9.93
CA ILE A 62 6.17 4.72 9.62
C ILE A 62 6.30 3.84 10.87
N ASP A 63 5.38 2.89 11.01
CA ASP A 63 5.30 1.95 12.12
C ASP A 63 5.37 0.50 11.64
N GLU A 64 5.24 -0.46 12.55
CA GLU A 64 5.31 -1.88 12.19
C GLU A 64 4.23 -2.30 11.19
N TYR A 65 3.01 -1.80 11.32
CA TYR A 65 1.90 -2.22 10.47
C TYR A 65 1.99 -1.61 9.08
N SER A 66 2.32 -0.31 8.98
CA SER A 66 2.51 0.33 7.69
C SER A 66 3.70 -0.25 6.93
N LEU A 67 4.84 -0.48 7.59
CA LEU A 67 6.01 -1.11 6.96
C LEU A 67 5.68 -2.47 6.37
N TRP A 68 4.98 -3.33 7.12
CA TRP A 68 4.59 -4.63 6.60
C TRP A 68 3.52 -4.56 5.53
N ALA A 69 2.51 -3.70 5.67
CA ALA A 69 1.46 -3.54 4.68
C ALA A 69 2.02 -3.03 3.35
N VAL A 70 2.86 -1.99 3.37
CA VAL A 70 3.53 -1.47 2.17
C VAL A 70 4.46 -2.53 1.58
N SER A 71 5.22 -3.26 2.41
CA SER A 71 6.04 -4.38 1.94
C SER A 71 5.23 -5.44 1.18
N ASP A 72 4.03 -5.78 1.65
CA ASP A 72 3.17 -6.75 0.98
C ASP A 72 2.68 -6.23 -0.37
N LEU A 73 2.36 -4.94 -0.45
CA LEU A 73 1.92 -4.30 -1.69
C LEU A 73 3.04 -4.14 -2.70
N VAL A 74 4.25 -3.78 -2.26
CA VAL A 74 5.45 -3.76 -3.12
C VAL A 74 5.68 -5.14 -3.73
N HIS A 75 5.52 -6.21 -2.95
CA HIS A 75 5.66 -7.56 -3.46
C HIS A 75 4.52 -7.94 -4.42
N ALA A 76 3.27 -7.64 -4.06
CA ALA A 76 2.10 -7.98 -4.88
C ALA A 76 1.99 -7.15 -6.18
N CYS A 77 2.61 -5.97 -6.22
CA CYS A 77 2.58 -5.04 -7.35
C CYS A 77 3.95 -4.92 -8.02
N SER A 78 4.85 -5.91 -7.88
CA SER A 78 6.21 -5.82 -8.40
C SER A 78 6.24 -5.58 -9.92
N GLU A 79 5.37 -6.24 -10.68
CA GLU A 79 5.26 -6.02 -12.14
C GLU A 79 4.89 -4.57 -12.49
N TRP A 80 4.04 -3.92 -11.67
CA TRP A 80 3.70 -2.51 -11.86
C TRP A 80 4.90 -1.62 -11.54
N ILE A 81 5.56 -1.87 -10.41
CA ILE A 81 6.73 -1.08 -9.97
C ILE A 81 7.89 -1.18 -10.95
N GLU A 82 8.15 -2.38 -11.49
CA GLU A 82 9.20 -2.63 -12.48
C GLU A 82 8.89 -1.93 -13.82
N ALA A 83 7.61 -1.88 -14.20
CA ALA A 83 7.19 -1.22 -15.43
C ALA A 83 7.14 0.31 -15.30
N ASP A 84 6.71 0.83 -14.14
CA ASP A 84 6.45 2.26 -13.92
C ASP A 84 6.51 2.64 -12.43
N MET A 85 7.74 2.82 -11.92
CA MET A 85 7.99 3.28 -10.54
C MET A 85 7.43 4.70 -10.28
N SER A 86 7.47 5.59 -11.27
CA SER A 86 6.94 6.95 -11.12
C SER A 86 5.43 6.94 -10.95
N GLY A 87 4.71 6.16 -11.76
CA GLY A 87 3.26 6.00 -11.63
C GLY A 87 2.85 5.28 -10.34
N TRP A 88 3.70 4.41 -9.79
CA TRP A 88 3.53 3.87 -8.45
C TRP A 88 3.57 4.99 -7.40
N LEU A 89 4.64 5.78 -7.36
CA LEU A 89 4.77 6.88 -6.38
C LEU A 89 3.65 7.92 -6.53
N GLU A 90 3.31 8.31 -7.76
CA GLU A 90 2.20 9.23 -8.04
C GLU A 90 0.87 8.65 -7.51
N ALA A 91 0.62 7.36 -7.68
CA ALA A 91 -0.58 6.73 -7.14
C ALA A 91 -0.67 6.89 -5.61
N TRP A 92 0.44 6.69 -4.91
CA TRP A 92 0.50 6.82 -3.46
C TRP A 92 0.31 8.25 -2.96
N ASP A 93 0.70 9.28 -3.73
CA ASP A 93 0.41 10.70 -3.41
C ASP A 93 -1.09 10.97 -3.26
N HIS A 94 -1.92 10.19 -3.94
CA HIS A 94 -3.37 10.34 -3.91
C HIS A 94 -4.06 9.46 -2.85
N ILE A 95 -3.32 8.60 -2.15
CA ILE A 95 -3.89 7.71 -1.15
C ILE A 95 -3.88 8.39 0.22
N PRO A 96 -5.04 8.54 0.90
CA PRO A 96 -5.11 9.13 2.23
C PRO A 96 -4.66 8.11 3.30
N MET A 97 -3.38 7.74 3.30
CA MET A 97 -2.85 6.65 4.12
C MET A 97 -3.08 6.87 5.63
N GLY A 98 -2.89 8.09 6.14
CA GLY A 98 -3.14 8.40 7.55
C GLY A 98 -4.58 8.11 7.99
N PHE A 99 -5.55 8.41 7.12
CA PHE A 99 -6.96 8.07 7.34
C PHE A 99 -7.18 6.55 7.33
N ALA A 100 -6.61 5.84 6.34
CA ALA A 100 -6.71 4.38 6.28
C ALA A 100 -6.12 3.71 7.52
N MET A 101 -4.99 4.21 8.03
CA MET A 101 -4.40 3.75 9.29
C MET A 101 -5.30 4.03 10.48
N TRP A 102 -5.93 5.21 10.54
CA TRP A 102 -6.86 5.57 11.61
C TRP A 102 -8.10 4.67 11.64
N GLU A 103 -8.69 4.39 10.47
CA GLU A 103 -9.82 3.46 10.31
C GLU A 103 -9.44 2.03 10.69
N CYS A 104 -8.29 1.53 10.21
CA CYS A 104 -7.78 0.21 10.60
C CYS A 104 -7.64 0.07 12.11
N ARG A 105 -7.13 1.12 12.77
CA ARG A 105 -6.93 1.14 14.21
C ARG A 105 -8.23 1.05 15.00
N GLN A 106 -9.37 1.51 14.45
CA GLN A 106 -10.69 1.32 15.08
C GLN A 106 -11.06 -0.16 15.22
N LEU A 107 -10.50 -1.03 14.36
CA LEU A 107 -10.74 -2.47 14.37
C LEU A 107 -9.68 -3.25 15.16
N SER A 108 -8.79 -2.56 15.87
CA SER A 108 -7.75 -3.19 16.68
C SER A 108 -8.35 -4.11 17.76
N GLY A 109 -7.77 -5.30 17.91
CA GLY A 109 -8.29 -6.35 18.81
C GLY A 109 -9.34 -7.27 18.17
N PHE A 110 -9.89 -6.91 17.01
CA PHE A 110 -10.87 -7.72 16.28
C PHE A 110 -10.30 -8.33 15.00
N VAL A 111 -9.47 -7.57 14.28
CA VAL A 111 -8.85 -8.00 13.02
C VAL A 111 -7.35 -7.75 13.03
N LYS A 112 -6.63 -8.46 12.17
CA LYS A 112 -5.20 -8.24 12.00
C LYS A 112 -4.95 -6.94 11.23
N GLN A 113 -4.18 -6.05 11.83
CA GLN A 113 -4.01 -4.67 11.38
C GLN A 113 -3.23 -4.57 10.06
N ARG A 114 -2.15 -5.35 9.91
CA ARG A 114 -1.34 -5.41 8.69
C ARG A 114 -2.18 -5.78 7.48
N GLU A 115 -2.88 -6.91 7.57
CA GLU A 115 -3.68 -7.46 6.46
C GLU A 115 -4.86 -6.54 6.11
N SER A 116 -5.47 -5.92 7.13
CA SER A 116 -6.56 -4.95 6.92
C SER A 116 -6.06 -3.69 6.20
N LEU A 117 -4.94 -3.13 6.66
CA LEU A 117 -4.34 -1.94 6.05
C LEU A 117 -3.89 -2.22 4.61
N ALA A 118 -3.25 -3.37 4.37
CA ALA A 118 -2.83 -3.78 3.03
C ALA A 118 -4.04 -3.89 2.08
N GLY A 119 -5.14 -4.53 2.50
CA GLY A 119 -6.35 -4.66 1.69
C GLY A 119 -7.00 -3.31 1.35
N MET A 120 -7.11 -2.40 2.32
CA MET A 120 -7.67 -1.07 2.09
C MET A 120 -6.82 -0.25 1.12
N LEU A 121 -5.50 -0.23 1.33
CA LEU A 121 -4.58 0.49 0.47
C LEU A 121 -4.56 -0.08 -0.96
N TYR A 122 -4.57 -1.41 -1.11
CA TYR A 122 -4.65 -2.07 -2.42
C TYR A 122 -5.92 -1.70 -3.19
N LEU A 123 -7.07 -1.69 -2.50
CA LEU A 123 -8.33 -1.29 -3.14
C LEU A 123 -8.25 0.14 -3.67
N MET A 124 -7.70 1.08 -2.88
CA MET A 124 -7.57 2.47 -3.33
C MET A 124 -6.55 2.63 -4.46
N LEU A 125 -5.41 1.93 -4.40
CA LEU A 125 -4.40 1.94 -5.46
C LEU A 125 -4.93 1.35 -6.78
N SER A 126 -5.64 0.22 -6.71
CA SER A 126 -6.24 -0.40 -7.90
C SER A 126 -7.30 0.51 -8.53
N MET A 127 -8.12 1.17 -7.70
CA MET A 127 -9.09 2.17 -8.15
C MET A 127 -8.43 3.40 -8.78
N TYR A 128 -7.30 3.86 -8.23
CA TYR A 128 -6.55 4.97 -8.81
C TYR A 128 -5.99 4.60 -10.18
N ARG A 129 -5.32 3.44 -10.28
CA ARG A 129 -4.77 2.91 -11.53
C ARG A 129 -5.83 2.77 -12.62
N ASP A 130 -7.02 2.27 -12.27
CA ASP A 130 -8.13 2.14 -13.20
C ASP A 130 -8.80 3.49 -13.51
N GLY A 131 -8.81 4.41 -12.54
CA GLY A 131 -9.36 5.76 -12.63
C GLY A 131 -8.53 6.71 -13.50
N GLN A 132 -7.21 6.57 -13.50
CA GLN A 132 -6.26 7.28 -14.39
C GLN A 132 -6.59 7.04 -15.87
N ARG A 133 -7.09 5.85 -16.24
CA ARG A 133 -7.61 5.59 -17.60
C ARG A 133 -8.86 6.43 -17.95
N SER A 134 -9.51 7.04 -16.96
CA SER A 134 -10.79 7.76 -17.09
C SER A 134 -10.74 9.24 -16.66
N ASN A 135 -9.58 9.73 -16.19
CA ASN A 135 -9.33 11.11 -15.70
C ASN A 135 -10.34 11.60 -14.64
N LYS A 136 -10.70 10.75 -13.66
CA LYS A 136 -11.62 11.09 -12.56
C LYS A 136 -11.15 10.47 -11.24
N LEU A 137 -11.24 11.23 -10.15
CA LEU A 137 -11.02 10.71 -8.80
C LEU A 137 -11.98 9.54 -8.50
N PRO A 138 -11.51 8.47 -7.85
CA PRO A 138 -12.38 7.36 -7.48
C PRO A 138 -13.46 7.81 -6.50
N SER A 139 -14.73 7.61 -6.87
CA SER A 139 -15.88 7.84 -5.99
C SER A 139 -16.54 6.51 -5.64
N TYR A 140 -17.38 6.49 -4.60
CA TYR A 140 -18.24 5.33 -4.31
C TYR A 140 -19.05 4.88 -5.54
N LYS A 141 -19.50 5.84 -6.37
CA LYS A 141 -20.19 5.56 -7.63
C LYS A 141 -19.28 4.90 -8.66
N SER A 142 -17.99 5.26 -8.68
CA SER A 142 -16.98 4.63 -9.55
C SER A 142 -16.73 3.18 -9.13
N LEU A 143 -16.65 2.91 -7.82
CA LEU A 143 -16.59 1.56 -7.25
C LEU A 143 -17.77 0.69 -7.70
N MET A 144 -19.00 1.20 -7.51
CA MET A 144 -20.19 0.44 -7.90
C MET A 144 -20.28 0.17 -9.41
N ARG A 145 -19.73 1.07 -10.24
CA ARG A 145 -19.63 0.81 -11.69
C ARG A 145 -18.64 -0.30 -12.02
N ALA A 146 -17.46 -0.30 -11.38
CA ALA A 146 -16.49 -1.38 -11.55
C ALA A 146 -17.09 -2.73 -11.13
N TYR A 147 -17.80 -2.75 -10.00
CA TYR A 147 -18.54 -3.92 -9.53
C TYR A 147 -19.59 -4.42 -10.53
N GLU A 148 -20.44 -3.53 -11.07
CA GLU A 148 -21.45 -3.94 -12.06
C GLU A 148 -20.81 -4.45 -13.37
N ALA A 149 -19.67 -3.87 -13.79
CA ALA A 149 -18.92 -4.36 -14.95
C ALA A 149 -18.32 -5.75 -14.69
N GLU A 150 -17.75 -5.99 -13.51
CA GLU A 150 -17.25 -7.30 -13.09
C GLU A 150 -18.38 -8.34 -13.06
N LYS A 151 -19.51 -8.00 -12.43
CA LYS A 151 -20.71 -8.84 -12.36
C LYS A 151 -21.24 -9.20 -13.76
N ALA A 152 -21.20 -8.25 -14.69
CA ALA A 152 -21.58 -8.50 -16.09
C ALA A 152 -20.63 -9.49 -16.78
N ARG A 153 -19.30 -9.37 -16.55
CA ARG A 153 -18.30 -10.33 -17.07
C ARG A 153 -18.53 -11.73 -16.52
N HIS A 154 -18.68 -11.88 -15.19
CA HIS A 154 -18.95 -13.19 -14.57
C HIS A 154 -20.22 -13.86 -15.13
N ARG A 155 -21.27 -13.07 -15.40
CA ARG A 155 -22.50 -13.56 -16.05
C ARG A 155 -22.27 -14.01 -17.49
N ALA A 156 -21.43 -13.30 -18.25
CA ALA A 156 -21.10 -13.66 -19.62
C ALA A 156 -20.28 -14.97 -19.67
N THR A 157 -19.24 -15.07 -18.83
CA THR A 157 -18.41 -16.28 -18.72
C THR A 157 -19.21 -17.50 -18.27
N SER A 158 -20.14 -17.34 -17.32
CA SER A 158 -21.00 -18.45 -16.88
C SER A 158 -21.89 -18.98 -18.02
N LYS A 159 -22.44 -18.09 -18.85
CA LYS A 159 -23.25 -18.48 -20.02
C LYS A 159 -22.44 -19.15 -21.12
N GLU A 160 -21.20 -18.73 -21.35
CA GLU A 160 -20.30 -19.37 -22.32
C GLU A 160 -19.96 -20.81 -21.89
N ILE A 161 -19.71 -21.03 -20.60
CA ILE A 161 -19.46 -22.37 -20.04
C ILE A 161 -20.69 -23.27 -20.18
N GLU A 162 -21.88 -22.74 -19.85
CA GLU A 162 -23.15 -23.49 -20.02
C GLU A 162 -23.43 -23.83 -21.49
N GLY A 163 -23.11 -22.93 -22.42
CA GLY A 163 -23.28 -23.15 -23.87
C GLY A 163 -22.27 -24.11 -24.50
N LEU A 164 -21.07 -24.27 -23.90
CA LEU A 164 -20.07 -25.26 -24.31
C LEU A 164 -20.36 -26.67 -23.79
N ALA A 165 -21.22 -26.79 -22.77
CA ALA A 165 -21.62 -28.05 -22.15
C ALA A 165 -22.90 -28.67 -22.76
N ALA A 166 -23.49 -28.03 -23.79
CA ALA A 166 -24.68 -28.45 -24.52
C ALA A 166 -24.34 -28.94 -25.93
#